data_AF-A0A432SLN8-F1
#
_entry.id   AF-A0A432SLN8-F1
#
_cell.length_a   1.000
_cell.length_b   1.000
_cell.length_c   1.000
_cell.angle_alpha   90.00
_cell.angle_beta   90.00
_cell.angle_gamma   90.00
#
_symmetry.space_group_name_H-M   'P 1'
#
loop_
_entity.id
_entity.type
_entity.pdbx_description
1 polymer ?
#
loop_
_entity_poly.entity_id
_entity_poly.type
_entity_poly.pdbx_seq_one_letter_code
_entity_poly.pdbx_strand_id
1 'polypeptide(L)'
;GRYILSRFHACTKSVRANIESYRFNDAAMDIYRFFWGEFCDWGIELSKADKESIKELGAIYKESLKLIHPFMPFISEYLYHELPL
;
A
#
# COMPACT_ATOMS: atom_id res chain seq x y z
N GLY A 1 -7.40 1.31 11.31
CA GLY A 1 -6.62 1.63 10.10
C GLY A 1 -5.85 2.95 10.14
N ARG A 2 -6.24 3.94 10.97
CA ARG A 2 -5.58 5.27 11.06
C ARG A 2 -4.04 5.28 11.04
N TYR A 3 -3.38 4.40 11.80
CA TYR A 3 -1.92 4.29 11.80
C TYR A 3 -1.38 3.94 10.41
N ILE A 4 -1.89 2.87 9.80
CA ILE A 4 -1.48 2.42 8.47
C ILE A 4 -1.82 3.46 7.40
N LEU A 5 -2.94 4.19 7.53
CA LEU A 5 -3.28 5.28 6.63
C LEU A 5 -2.23 6.42 6.66
N SER A 6 -1.72 6.75 7.86
CA SER A 6 -0.64 7.73 8.00
C SER A 6 0.64 7.26 7.31
N ARG A 7 1.02 5.98 7.49
CA ARG A 7 2.19 5.38 6.82
C ARG A 7 2.01 5.34 5.30
N PHE A 8 0.80 5.04 4.83
CA PHE A 8 0.44 5.06 3.42
C PHE A 8 0.62 6.46 2.81
N HIS A 9 0.11 7.51 3.46
CA HIS A 9 0.30 8.89 2.97
C HIS A 9 1.77 9.30 2.91
N ALA A 10 2.58 8.89 3.89
CA ALA A 10 4.02 9.13 3.88
C ALA A 10 4.71 8.42 2.69
N CYS A 11 4.38 7.15 2.46
CA CYS A 11 4.84 6.37 1.31
C CYS A 11 4.46 7.06 -0.01
N THR A 12 3.19 7.41 -0.21
CA THR A 12 2.69 8.08 -1.43
C THR A 12 3.46 9.36 -1.73
N LYS A 13 3.75 10.17 -0.71
CA LYS A 13 4.54 11.40 -0.88
C LYS A 13 5.96 11.11 -1.34
N SER A 14 6.62 10.12 -0.74
CA SER A 14 7.98 9.71 -1.11
C SER A 14 8.05 9.14 -2.52
N VAL A 15 7.13 8.23 -2.85
CA VAL A 15 7.02 7.61 -4.18
C VAL A 15 6.81 8.66 -5.26
N ARG A 16 5.91 9.63 -5.05
CA ARG A 16 5.69 10.71 -6.01
C ARG A 16 6.98 11.51 -6.26
N ALA A 17 7.67 11.92 -5.21
CA ALA A 17 8.93 12.67 -5.35
C ALA A 17 10.02 11.87 -6.07
N ASN A 18 10.11 10.56 -5.79
CA ASN A 18 11.06 9.66 -6.45
C ASN A 18 10.72 9.46 -7.94
N ILE A 19 9.43 9.30 -8.29
CA ILE A 19 8.99 9.20 -9.70
C ILE A 19 9.26 10.50 -10.46
N GLU A 20 8.95 11.67 -9.87
CA GLU A 20 9.24 12.99 -10.47
C GLU A 20 10.74 13.21 -10.70
N SER A 21 11.58 12.60 -9.85
CA SER A 21 13.05 12.64 -9.97
C SER A 21 13.63 11.50 -10.80
N TYR A 22 12.80 10.72 -11.49
CA TYR A 22 13.21 9.53 -12.26
C TYR A 22 13.95 8.44 -11.45
N ARG A 23 13.83 8.44 -10.12
CA ARG A 23 14.42 7.45 -9.21
C ARG A 23 13.46 6.28 -8.98
N PHE A 24 13.20 5.51 -10.04
CA PHE A 24 12.23 4.41 -10.00
C PHE A 24 12.59 3.30 -9.02
N ASN A 25 13.88 3.00 -8.86
CA ASN A 25 14.36 2.03 -7.88
C ASN A 25 13.99 2.42 -6.44
N ASP A 26 14.17 3.70 -6.10
CA ASP A 26 13.87 4.20 -4.76
C ASP A 26 12.36 4.24 -4.52
N ALA A 27 11.58 4.62 -5.53
CA ALA A 27 10.12 4.54 -5.49
C ALA A 27 9.64 3.10 -5.24
N ALA A 28 10.18 2.12 -5.97
CA ALA A 28 9.85 0.71 -5.77
C ALA A 28 10.23 0.23 -4.36
N MET A 29 11.40 0.65 -3.86
CA MET A 29 11.86 0.28 -2.52
C MET A 29 10.99 0.87 -1.41
N ASP A 30 10.53 2.11 -1.58
CA ASP A 30 9.61 2.75 -0.63
C ASP A 30 8.26 2.01 -0.59
N ILE A 31 7.72 1.65 -1.75
CA ILE A 31 6.50 0.83 -1.85
C ILE A 31 6.72 -0.51 -1.14
N TYR A 32 7.83 -1.19 -1.41
CA TYR A 32 8.14 -2.48 -0.79
C TYR A 32 8.22 -2.38 0.74
N ARG A 33 8.95 -1.39 1.26
CA ARG A 33 9.09 -1.15 2.70
C ARG A 33 7.75 -0.89 3.38
N PHE A 34 6.91 -0.08 2.77
CA PHE A 34 5.56 0.16 3.29
C PHE A 34 4.70 -1.10 3.21
N PHE A 35 4.62 -1.72 2.03
CA PHE A 35 3.68 -2.80 1.79
C PHE A 35 4.01 -4.04 2.62
N TRP A 36 5.29 -4.43 2.65
CA TRP A 36 5.72 -5.58 3.45
C TRP A 36 5.85 -5.22 4.93
N GLY A 37 6.66 -4.21 5.24
CA GLY A 37 7.07 -3.91 6.61
C GLY A 37 6.05 -3.15 7.45
N GLU A 38 5.08 -2.44 6.86
CA GLU A 38 4.03 -1.74 7.61
C GLU A 38 2.68 -2.42 7.41
N PHE A 39 2.27 -2.62 6.15
CA PHE A 39 0.93 -3.13 5.85
C PHE A 39 0.78 -4.61 6.23
N CYS A 40 1.67 -5.49 5.74
CA CYS A 40 1.60 -6.92 6.06
C CYS A 40 2.00 -7.19 7.52
N ASP A 41 3.18 -6.75 7.95
CA ASP A 41 3.71 -7.09 9.27
C ASP A 41 2.91 -6.47 10.43
N TRP A 42 2.41 -5.23 10.29
CA TRP A 42 1.67 -4.56 11.36
C TRP A 42 0.18 -4.40 11.05
N GLY A 43 -0.17 -3.92 9.85
CA GLY A 43 -1.56 -3.65 9.49
C GLY A 43 -2.45 -4.89 9.60
N ILE A 44 -2.07 -5.98 8.93
CA ILE A 44 -2.80 -7.24 8.95
C ILE A 44 -2.81 -7.84 10.36
N GLU A 45 -1.65 -7.92 11.02
CA GLU A 45 -1.54 -8.53 12.35
C GLU A 45 -2.38 -7.80 13.41
N LEU A 46 -2.37 -6.46 13.41
CA LEU A 46 -3.19 -5.67 14.34
C LEU A 46 -4.69 -5.85 14.07
N SER A 47 -5.08 -6.05 12.81
CA SER A 47 -6.49 -6.28 12.46
C SER A 47 -7.06 -7.60 12.98
N LYS A 48 -6.20 -8.56 13.32
CA LYS A 48 -6.61 -9.82 13.97
C LYS A 48 -7.11 -9.57 15.40
N ALA A 49 -6.59 -8.54 16.07
CA ALA A 49 -7.02 -8.16 17.41
C ALA A 49 -8.27 -7.25 17.38
N ASP A 50 -8.36 -6.34 16.41
CA ASP A 50 -9.51 -5.45 16.23
C ASP A 50 -10.05 -5.52 14.79
N LYS A 51 -11.17 -6.24 14.63
CA LYS A 51 -11.81 -6.48 13.35
C LYS A 51 -12.48 -5.23 12.75
N GLU A 52 -12.77 -4.19 13.53
CA GLU A 52 -13.36 -2.95 13.00
C GLU A 52 -12.41 -2.26 12.01
N SER A 53 -11.09 -2.49 12.17
CA SER A 53 -10.05 -1.93 11.31
C SER A 53 -9.96 -2.56 9.92
N ILE A 54 -10.60 -3.71 9.67
CA ILE A 54 -10.49 -4.47 8.42
C ILE A 54 -11.01 -3.65 7.23
N LYS A 55 -12.13 -2.93 7.40
CA LYS A 55 -12.70 -2.12 6.31
C LYS A 55 -11.77 -1.00 5.87
N GLU A 56 -11.14 -0.32 6.84
CA GLU A 56 -10.15 0.72 6.55
C GLU A 56 -8.90 0.14 5.87
N LEU A 57 -8.43 -1.03 6.32
CA LEU A 57 -7.28 -1.70 5.71
C LEU A 57 -7.57 -2.20 4.29
N GLY A 58 -8.78 -2.68 4.02
CA GLY A 58 -9.21 -3.05 2.67
C GLY A 58 -9.16 -1.85 1.71
N ALA A 59 -9.62 -0.68 2.16
CA ALA A 59 -9.51 0.55 1.37
C ALA A 59 -8.05 0.95 1.13
N ILE A 60 -7.19 0.89 2.16
CA ILE A 60 -5.76 1.20 2.03
C ILE A 60 -5.05 0.20 1.11
N TYR A 61 -5.41 -1.08 1.18
CA TYR A 61 -4.89 -2.12 0.30
C TYR A 61 -5.20 -1.80 -1.17
N LYS A 62 -6.47 -1.47 -1.46
CA LYS A 62 -6.91 -1.09 -2.80
C LYS A 62 -6.16 0.12 -3.35
N GLU A 63 -5.90 1.14 -2.52
CA GLU A 63 -5.07 2.28 -2.92
C GLU A 63 -3.58 1.93 -3.08
N SER A 64 -3.07 0.99 -2.29
CA SER A 64 -1.69 0.48 -2.41
C SER A 64 -1.45 -0.24 -3.72
N LEU A 65 -2.45 -0.96 -4.25
CA LEU A 65 -2.37 -1.58 -5.57
C LEU A 65 -2.17 -0.55 -6.68
N LYS A 66 -2.76 0.65 -6.56
CA LYS A 66 -2.54 1.74 -7.53
C LYS A 66 -1.09 2.25 -7.53
N LEU A 67 -0.45 2.34 -6.36
CA LEU A 67 0.97 2.70 -6.25
C LEU A 67 1.88 1.60 -6.82
N ILE A 68 1.49 0.35 -6.66
CA ILE A 68 2.22 -0.82 -7.16
C ILE A 68 2.10 -0.96 -8.68
N HIS A 69 0.99 -0.53 -9.27
CA HIS A 69 0.67 -0.77 -10.68
C HIS A 69 1.74 -0.35 -11.70
N PRO A 70 2.43 0.80 -11.58
CA PRO A 70 3.53 1.16 -12.47
C PRO A 70 4.70 0.17 -12.49
N PHE A 71 4.84 -0.66 -11.43
CA PHE A 71 5.92 -1.63 -11.28
C PHE A 71 5.46 -3.08 -11.51
N MET A 72 4.23 -3.41 -11.10
CA MET A 72 3.67 -4.77 -11.21
C MET A 72 2.24 -4.74 -11.76
N PRO A 73 2.06 -4.40 -13.05
CA PRO A 73 0.75 -4.05 -13.61
C PRO A 73 -0.23 -5.23 -13.64
N PHE A 74 0.22 -6.43 -14.00
CA PHE A 74 -0.68 -7.58 -14.17
C PHE A 74 -1.30 -8.06 -12.85
N ILE A 75 -0.47 -8.26 -11.83
CA ILE A 75 -0.94 -8.78 -10.53
C ILE A 75 -1.73 -7.71 -9.76
N SER A 76 -1.31 -6.44 -9.83
CA SER A 76 -2.04 -5.35 -9.18
C SER A 76 -3.42 -5.15 -9.78
N GLU A 77 -3.56 -5.22 -11.11
CA GLU A 77 -4.84 -5.14 -11.81
C GLU A 77 -5.76 -6.29 -11.39
N TYR A 78 -5.26 -7.52 -11.45
CA TYR A 78 -6.04 -8.69 -11.05
C TYR A 78 -6.58 -8.57 -9.62
N LEU A 79 -5.70 -8.26 -8.66
CA LEU A 79 -6.07 -8.12 -7.25
C LEU A 79 -7.03 -6.94 -7.00
N TYR A 80 -6.93 -5.88 -7.78
CA TYR A 80 -7.79 -4.69 -7.63
C TYR A 80 -9.26 -5.01 -7.97
N HIS A 81 -9.48 -5.86 -8.98
CA HIS A 81 -10.82 -6.30 -9.40
C HIS A 81 -11.41 -7.40 -8.52
N GLU A 82 -10.58 -8.26 -7.93
CA GLU A 82 -11.02 -9.31 -7.01
C GLU A 82 -11.52 -8.76 -5.66
N LEU A 83 -11.17 -7.52 -5.29
CA LEU A 83 -11.62 -6.89 -4.05
C LEU A 83 -13.08 -6.38 -4.15
N PRO A 84 -14.04 -6.98 -3.41
CA PRO A 84 -15.40 -6.46 -3.36
C PRO A 84 -15.44 -5.07 -2.70
N LEU A 85 -16.37 -4.23 -3.16
CA LEU A 85 -16.64 -2.87 -2.64
C LEU A 85 -17.14 -2.89 -1.19
#